data_AF-A0A9P7XQZ8-F1
#
_entry.id   AF-A0A9P7XQZ8-F1
#
_cell.length_a   1.000
_cell.length_b   1.000
_cell.length_c   1.000
_cell.angle_alpha   90.00
_cell.angle_beta   90.00
_cell.angle_gamma   90.00
#
_symmetry.space_group_name_H-M   'P 1'
#
loop_
_entity.id
_entity.type
_entity.pdbx_description
1 polymer ?
#
loop_
_entity_poly.entity_id
_entity_poly.type
_entity_poly.pdbx_seq_one_letter_code
_entity_poly.pdbx_strand_id
1 'polypeptide(L)'
;MRVVQDTHVDNSTPRVLYSDGSLLNSGTLEVSQAFGVVDLTQDNPLTVQGRTDGHASSAKAELMGLLAAVLSAPPEQDIVVKLDNQYVVEQYSRLVKNRRDTLPRKRFRSTYAGIWAVLCQVVESRPGGVEVVWIKGHSDVHGNELADQAAKVAAQSGSVPWMVDLTQQTDITTFAHCYGGIVEIDLRQLLKQQSTIRHHQAWTSQRRVKRAIPDIDDVEWNSTLAYVHDRHAVFTFYSNSKDSHQRTHHIKKLHGMLPTLNSMQARKPNLYPTCVCRRCELEKEDNDHVWKCPSAAETTTEIWKEAMGKINEWGVQATNSYNAARKREYKRAVDRGRQVPRPVPIHWWPPSDADHVRGFSSIGGARAVHSDSPALDRDEKPMWNVSDLLRGITPLSMLTEWSAVFRTPMSIAKTVLHKFVGYLEAQASELIWKPRCSATIAWEQSQGISAKDKTSKYTGPRGDWSQGYGYITHDGFSTIVAQSQVLDRTATGGWCTEEFGL
;
A
#
# COMPACT_ATOMS: atom_id res chain seq x y z
N MET A 1 -10.31 42.40 15.27
CA MET A 1 -11.44 41.69 15.88
C MET A 1 -12.39 42.75 16.43
N ARG A 2 -13.54 43.00 15.77
CA ARG A 2 -14.59 43.81 16.41
C ARG A 2 -15.24 42.89 17.44
N VAL A 3 -14.95 43.11 18.71
CA VAL A 3 -15.72 42.52 19.80
C VAL A 3 -17.17 42.96 19.60
N VAL A 4 -18.12 42.02 19.64
CA VAL A 4 -19.54 42.34 19.60
C VAL A 4 -19.82 43.31 20.74
N GLN A 5 -20.09 44.57 20.43
CA GLN A 5 -20.52 45.55 21.43
C GLN A 5 -21.84 45.07 22.03
N ASP A 6 -21.86 44.94 23.36
CA ASP A 6 -23.00 44.78 24.28
C ASP A 6 -24.36 44.51 23.62
N THR A 7 -24.52 43.32 23.03
CA THR A 7 -25.86 42.80 22.74
C THR A 7 -26.45 42.27 24.04
N HIS A 8 -27.70 42.65 24.32
CA HIS A 8 -28.46 42.21 25.49
C HIS A 8 -28.37 40.68 25.63
N VAL A 9 -27.81 40.19 26.73
CA VAL A 9 -27.65 38.74 26.99
C VAL A 9 -29.03 38.19 27.36
N ASP A 10 -29.70 37.55 26.40
CA ASP A 10 -30.88 36.74 26.65
C ASP A 10 -30.46 35.26 26.73
N ASN A 11 -30.53 34.69 27.93
CA ASN A 11 -30.21 33.28 28.20
C ASN A 11 -31.44 32.36 28.11
N SER A 12 -32.58 32.84 27.61
CA SER A 12 -33.78 32.00 27.45
C SER A 12 -33.66 30.97 26.33
N THR A 13 -32.86 31.24 25.29
CA THR A 13 -32.57 30.33 24.19
C THR A 13 -31.11 30.47 23.73
N PRO A 14 -30.41 29.35 23.41
CA PRO A 14 -29.02 29.43 22.99
C PRO A 14 -28.89 30.02 21.58
N ARG A 15 -27.85 30.82 21.38
CA ARG A 15 -27.52 31.48 20.10
C ARG A 15 -27.02 30.46 19.08
N VAL A 16 -27.64 30.43 17.91
CA VAL A 16 -27.32 29.44 16.86
C VAL A 16 -26.38 30.04 15.84
N LEU A 17 -25.22 29.40 15.67
CA LEU A 17 -24.19 29.75 14.71
C LEU A 17 -24.05 28.64 13.67
N TYR A 18 -23.82 29.02 12.43
CA TYR A 18 -23.54 28.11 11.33
C TYR A 18 -22.08 28.27 10.92
N SER A 19 -21.37 27.16 10.77
CA SER A 19 -19.96 27.17 10.36
C SER A 19 -19.73 26.15 9.26
N ASP A 20 -18.86 26.49 8.32
CA ASP A 20 -18.46 25.62 7.22
C ASP A 20 -16.99 25.88 6.83
N GLY A 21 -16.39 24.95 6.10
CA GLY A 21 -15.02 24.98 5.61
C GLY A 21 -14.94 24.66 4.12
N SER A 22 -14.14 25.45 3.41
CA SER A 22 -13.88 25.25 1.98
C SER A 22 -12.42 24.83 1.77
N LEU A 23 -12.20 23.85 0.90
CA LEU A 23 -10.89 23.45 0.41
C LEU A 23 -10.91 23.46 -1.12
N LEU A 24 -10.16 24.38 -1.72
CA LEU A 24 -10.02 24.53 -3.16
C LEU A 24 -8.66 24.00 -3.63
N ASN A 25 -8.60 23.50 -4.85
CA ASN A 25 -7.37 23.08 -5.54
C ASN A 25 -6.48 22.10 -4.73
N SER A 26 -7.12 21.16 -4.00
CA SER A 26 -6.39 20.17 -3.21
C SER A 26 -5.40 19.37 -4.05
N GLY A 27 -4.16 19.24 -3.55
CA GLY A 27 -3.07 18.53 -4.23
C GLY A 27 -2.25 19.37 -5.22
N THR A 28 -2.54 20.67 -5.36
CA THR A 28 -1.75 21.60 -6.19
C THR A 28 -1.04 22.66 -5.35
N LEU A 29 -0.16 23.44 -5.98
CA LEU A 29 0.51 24.59 -5.35
C LEU A 29 -0.45 25.77 -5.08
N GLU A 30 -1.65 25.75 -5.67
CA GLU A 30 -2.69 26.77 -5.52
C GLU A 30 -3.74 26.36 -4.47
N VAL A 31 -3.44 25.35 -3.66
CA VAL A 31 -4.34 24.89 -2.60
C VAL A 31 -4.68 26.05 -1.66
N SER A 32 -5.98 26.21 -1.40
CA SER A 32 -6.48 27.22 -0.47
C SER A 32 -7.55 26.60 0.40
N GLN A 33 -7.45 26.83 1.71
CA GLN A 33 -8.44 26.39 2.67
C GLN A 33 -8.89 27.57 3.53
N ALA A 34 -10.19 27.63 3.80
CA ALA A 34 -10.80 28.75 4.49
C ALA A 34 -12.07 28.32 5.20
N PHE A 35 -12.52 29.13 6.13
CA PHE A 35 -13.73 28.89 6.88
C PHE A 35 -14.67 30.09 6.80
N GLY A 36 -15.95 29.83 7.01
CA GLY A 36 -17.02 30.81 7.10
C GLY A 36 -17.91 30.49 8.28
N VAL A 37 -18.28 31.52 9.04
CA VAL A 37 -19.20 31.44 10.17
C VAL A 37 -20.25 32.51 9.98
N VAL A 38 -21.51 32.13 10.11
CA VAL A 38 -22.65 33.03 9.98
C VAL A 38 -23.53 32.92 11.21
N ASP A 39 -23.92 34.09 11.70
CA ASP A 39 -24.86 34.27 12.77
C ASP A 39 -26.08 35.02 12.25
N LEU A 40 -27.24 34.37 12.30
CA LEU A 40 -28.51 34.92 11.83
C LEU A 40 -29.38 35.46 12.98
N THR A 41 -28.87 35.47 14.21
CA THR A 41 -29.66 35.88 15.39
C THR A 41 -29.75 37.39 15.57
N GLN A 42 -28.99 38.17 14.78
CA GLN A 42 -29.01 39.63 14.79
C GLN A 42 -29.73 40.17 13.54
N ASP A 43 -30.37 41.33 13.64
CA ASP A 43 -31.04 42.02 12.52
C ASP A 43 -30.11 42.21 11.29
N ASN A 44 -28.81 42.35 11.56
CA ASN A 44 -27.76 42.25 10.54
C ASN A 44 -26.96 40.96 10.78
N PRO A 45 -26.99 39.99 9.85
CA PRO A 45 -26.19 38.78 9.95
C PRO A 45 -24.70 39.09 10.16
N LEU A 46 -24.12 38.56 11.23
CA LEU A 46 -22.68 38.64 11.44
C LEU A 46 -22.02 37.51 10.65
N THR A 47 -21.10 37.86 9.75
CA THR A 47 -20.27 36.90 9.03
C THR A 47 -18.81 37.06 9.45
N VAL A 48 -18.22 35.96 9.93
CA VAL A 48 -16.79 35.84 10.20
C VAL A 48 -16.22 34.84 9.22
N GLN A 49 -15.21 35.24 8.46
CA GLN A 49 -14.59 34.38 7.47
C GLN A 49 -13.08 34.62 7.45
N GLY A 50 -12.31 33.60 7.09
CA GLY A 50 -10.86 33.69 7.08
C GLY A 50 -10.21 32.51 6.38
N ARG A 51 -8.99 32.73 5.90
CA ARG A 51 -8.14 31.65 5.38
C ARG A 51 -7.41 30.95 6.52
N THR A 52 -6.95 29.73 6.30
CA THR A 52 -6.03 29.04 7.19
C THR A 52 -4.97 28.30 6.38
N ASP A 53 -3.76 28.16 6.92
CA ASP A 53 -2.61 27.53 6.25
C ASP A 53 -2.11 26.33 7.04
N GLY A 54 -1.24 25.52 6.44
CA GLY A 54 -0.69 24.29 7.03
C GLY A 54 -1.15 23.04 6.28
N HIS A 55 -1.40 21.95 7.00
CA HIS A 55 -1.88 20.70 6.41
C HIS A 55 -3.28 20.89 5.81
N ALA A 56 -3.37 20.83 4.48
CA ALA A 56 -4.61 21.07 3.74
C ALA A 56 -5.65 19.97 3.99
N SER A 57 -6.83 20.33 4.49
CA SER A 57 -7.92 19.40 4.76
C SER A 57 -9.24 20.13 5.00
N SER A 58 -10.35 19.63 4.43
CA SER A 58 -11.68 20.17 4.73
C SER A 58 -11.99 20.15 6.23
N ALA A 59 -11.64 19.07 6.92
CA ALA A 59 -11.82 18.96 8.37
C ALA A 59 -11.02 20.01 9.16
N LYS A 60 -9.88 20.49 8.64
CA LYS A 60 -9.13 21.58 9.27
C LYS A 60 -9.87 22.91 9.10
N ALA A 61 -10.32 23.19 7.88
CA ALA A 61 -11.10 24.40 7.59
C ALA A 61 -12.32 24.49 8.51
N GLU A 62 -13.06 23.39 8.66
CA GLU A 62 -14.22 23.36 9.54
C GLU A 62 -13.87 23.45 11.03
N LEU A 63 -12.77 22.84 11.47
CA LEU A 63 -12.28 23.02 12.84
C LEU A 63 -11.92 24.48 13.12
N MET A 64 -11.31 25.16 12.14
CA MET A 64 -11.02 26.59 12.25
C MET A 64 -12.29 27.43 12.27
N GLY A 65 -13.31 27.05 11.49
CA GLY A 65 -14.64 27.65 11.53
C GLY A 65 -15.31 27.48 12.89
N LEU A 66 -15.27 26.27 13.47
CA LEU A 66 -15.76 26.01 14.82
C LEU A 66 -15.05 26.89 15.86
N LEU A 67 -13.72 26.98 15.81
CA LEU A 67 -12.96 27.85 16.71
C LEU A 67 -13.35 29.32 16.52
N ALA A 68 -13.49 29.79 15.27
CA ALA A 68 -13.93 31.15 14.97
C ALA A 68 -15.34 31.44 15.48
N ALA A 69 -16.25 30.47 15.39
CA ALA A 69 -17.63 30.58 15.89
C ALA A 69 -17.68 30.72 17.41
N VAL A 70 -16.88 29.93 18.13
CA VAL A 70 -16.80 30.04 19.60
C VAL A 70 -16.18 31.38 20.02
N LEU A 71 -15.18 31.87 19.30
CA LEU A 71 -14.50 33.14 19.60
C LEU A 71 -15.31 34.38 19.20
N SER A 72 -16.22 34.29 18.23
CA SER A 72 -17.03 35.42 17.78
C SER A 72 -18.28 35.65 18.62
N ALA A 73 -18.70 34.65 19.40
CA ALA A 73 -19.86 34.73 20.27
C ALA A 73 -19.59 35.48 21.59
N PRO A 74 -20.58 36.20 22.16
CA PRO A 74 -20.47 36.78 23.50
C PRO A 74 -20.19 35.70 24.57
N PRO A 75 -19.15 35.84 25.42
CA PRO A 75 -18.70 34.77 26.33
C PRO A 75 -19.77 34.21 27.28
N GLU A 76 -20.71 35.04 27.73
CA GLU A 76 -21.72 34.70 28.73
C GLU A 76 -22.93 33.96 28.15
N GLN A 77 -23.14 34.05 26.83
CA GLN A 77 -24.33 33.52 26.16
C GLN A 77 -24.11 32.09 25.70
N ASP A 78 -25.00 31.16 26.06
CA ASP A 78 -24.98 29.77 25.55
C ASP A 78 -25.08 29.74 24.01
N ILE A 79 -24.25 28.92 23.36
CA ILE A 79 -24.22 28.80 21.90
C ILE A 79 -24.40 27.37 21.40
N VAL A 80 -25.01 27.25 20.23
CA VAL A 80 -25.08 26.01 19.43
C VAL A 80 -24.42 26.26 18.09
N VAL A 81 -23.28 25.60 17.83
CA VAL A 81 -22.60 25.66 16.53
C VAL A 81 -23.02 24.47 15.68
N LYS A 82 -23.54 24.76 14.49
CA LYS A 82 -23.96 23.75 13.51
C LYS A 82 -22.88 23.60 12.44
N LEU A 83 -22.47 22.35 12.19
CA LEU A 83 -21.45 21.94 11.22
C LEU A 83 -21.97 20.78 10.38
N ASP A 84 -21.54 20.67 9.13
CA ASP A 84 -21.94 19.57 8.25
C ASP A 84 -20.95 18.40 8.21
N ASN A 85 -19.76 18.54 8.83
CA ASN A 85 -18.80 17.44 8.97
C ASN A 85 -18.93 16.67 10.27
N GLN A 86 -19.50 15.48 10.11
CA GLN A 86 -19.68 14.54 11.18
C GLN A 86 -18.37 14.21 11.93
N TYR A 87 -17.22 14.13 11.23
CA TYR A 87 -15.95 13.83 11.88
C TYR A 87 -15.54 14.92 12.87
N VAL A 88 -15.69 16.20 12.51
CA VAL A 88 -15.36 17.33 13.40
C VAL A 88 -16.26 17.34 14.63
N VAL A 89 -17.57 17.08 14.46
CA VAL A 89 -18.53 16.99 15.58
C VAL A 89 -18.18 15.82 16.52
N GLU A 90 -17.86 14.65 15.98
CA GLU A 90 -17.42 13.49 16.77
C GLU A 90 -16.10 13.77 17.52
N GLN A 91 -15.16 14.46 16.87
CA GLN A 91 -13.90 14.86 17.51
C GLN A 91 -14.13 15.88 18.63
N TYR A 92 -15.00 16.88 18.43
CA TYR A 92 -15.36 17.84 19.47
C TYR A 92 -15.92 17.14 20.71
N SER A 93 -16.89 16.25 20.50
CA SER A 93 -17.50 15.46 21.59
C SER A 93 -16.45 14.68 22.39
N ARG A 94 -15.44 14.13 21.72
CA ARG A 94 -14.40 13.31 22.35
C ARG A 94 -13.27 14.14 23.00
N LEU A 95 -12.77 15.14 22.30
CA LEU A 95 -11.52 15.84 22.63
C LEU A 95 -11.75 17.12 23.46
N VAL A 96 -12.96 17.66 23.42
CA VAL A 96 -13.37 18.86 24.15
C VAL A 96 -14.44 18.51 25.19
N LYS A 97 -15.65 18.10 24.78
CA LYS A 97 -16.77 17.85 25.70
C LYS A 97 -16.49 16.73 26.73
N ASN A 98 -16.05 15.56 26.25
CA ASN A 98 -15.72 14.40 27.08
C ASN A 98 -14.21 14.19 27.21
N ARG A 99 -13.45 15.30 27.28
CA ARG A 99 -11.98 15.27 27.24
C ARG A 99 -11.35 14.45 28.35
N ARG A 100 -11.92 14.48 29.56
CA ARG A 100 -11.42 13.77 30.75
C ARG A 100 -11.45 12.24 30.57
N ASP A 101 -12.39 11.74 29.77
CA ASP A 101 -12.51 10.31 29.45
C ASP A 101 -11.53 9.86 28.36
N THR A 102 -10.91 10.83 27.67
CA THR A 102 -9.95 10.56 26.60
C THR A 102 -8.52 10.53 27.13
N LEU A 103 -7.90 9.34 27.05
CA LEU A 103 -6.50 9.13 27.42
C LEU A 103 -5.56 10.17 26.74
N PRO A 104 -4.54 10.71 27.46
CA PRO A 104 -3.59 11.69 26.91
C PRO A 104 -2.98 11.27 25.56
N ARG A 105 -2.59 9.99 25.43
CA ARG A 105 -2.03 9.45 24.18
C ARG A 105 -2.97 9.56 22.98
N LYS A 106 -4.29 9.47 23.21
CA LYS A 106 -5.30 9.57 22.15
C LYS A 106 -5.50 11.04 21.75
N ARG A 107 -5.42 11.96 22.72
CA ARG A 107 -5.46 13.41 22.48
C ARG A 107 -4.27 13.86 21.63
N PHE A 108 -3.05 13.51 22.06
CA PHE A 108 -1.82 13.86 21.35
C PHE A 108 -1.74 13.28 19.92
N ARG A 109 -2.26 12.08 19.71
CA ARG A 109 -2.25 11.40 18.40
C ARG A 109 -3.44 11.75 17.50
N SER A 110 -4.32 12.64 17.93
CA SER A 110 -5.42 13.09 17.08
C SER A 110 -4.89 14.10 16.05
N THR A 111 -5.41 14.04 14.82
CA THR A 111 -5.17 15.10 13.83
C THR A 111 -5.62 16.43 14.42
N TYR A 112 -4.80 17.47 14.26
CA TYR A 112 -4.99 18.82 14.79
C TYR A 112 -5.02 18.90 16.33
N ALA A 113 -4.33 17.99 17.03
CA ALA A 113 -4.32 17.92 18.50
C ALA A 113 -4.08 19.26 19.19
N GLY A 114 -3.16 20.09 18.66
CA GLY A 114 -2.90 21.43 19.18
C GLY A 114 -4.11 22.37 19.08
N ILE A 115 -4.76 22.42 17.91
CA ILE A 115 -5.96 23.26 17.69
C ILE A 115 -7.11 22.77 18.57
N TRP A 116 -7.30 21.46 18.71
CA TRP A 116 -8.28 20.89 19.65
C TRP A 116 -8.00 21.24 21.12
N ALA A 117 -6.73 21.29 21.53
CA ALA A 117 -6.35 21.67 22.87
C ALA A 117 -6.62 23.17 23.13
N VAL A 118 -6.33 24.04 22.16
CA VAL A 118 -6.70 25.48 22.22
C VAL A 118 -8.20 25.66 22.28
N LEU A 119 -8.96 24.99 21.40
CA LEU A 119 -10.42 25.06 21.41
C LEU A 119 -10.98 24.59 22.77
N CYS A 120 -10.41 23.53 23.36
CA CYS A 120 -10.80 23.09 24.69
C CYS A 120 -10.57 24.17 25.74
N GLN A 121 -9.39 24.80 25.75
CA GLN A 121 -9.08 25.88 26.70
C GLN A 121 -10.07 27.05 26.54
N VAL A 122 -10.38 27.44 25.30
CA VAL A 122 -11.34 28.51 25.00
C VAL A 122 -12.73 28.15 25.53
N VAL A 123 -13.22 26.93 25.25
CA VAL A 123 -14.53 26.46 25.72
C VAL A 123 -14.59 26.37 27.24
N GLU A 124 -13.56 25.84 27.90
CA GLU A 124 -13.49 25.73 29.37
C GLU A 124 -13.40 27.10 30.07
N SER A 125 -12.82 28.11 29.40
CA SER A 125 -12.70 29.47 29.94
C SER A 125 -13.98 30.31 29.80
N ARG A 126 -14.95 29.84 29.01
CA ARG A 126 -16.17 30.57 28.69
C ARG A 126 -17.26 30.33 29.76
N PRO A 127 -17.95 31.38 30.25
CA PRO A 127 -19.08 31.19 31.17
C PRO A 127 -20.29 30.50 30.53
N GLY A 128 -20.61 30.84 29.27
CA GLY A 128 -21.70 30.22 28.52
C GLY A 128 -21.30 28.87 27.91
N GLY A 129 -22.23 27.92 27.89
CA GLY A 129 -22.07 26.60 27.31
C GLY A 129 -21.88 26.62 25.79
N VAL A 130 -21.21 25.59 25.27
CA VAL A 130 -21.00 25.39 23.83
C VAL A 130 -21.45 24.00 23.44
N GLU A 131 -22.53 23.92 22.66
CA GLU A 131 -22.97 22.67 22.03
C GLU A 131 -22.64 22.68 20.54
N VAL A 132 -22.21 21.53 20.03
CA VAL A 132 -21.90 21.36 18.60
C VAL A 132 -22.82 20.30 18.03
N VAL A 133 -23.58 20.66 17.00
CA VAL A 133 -24.61 19.81 16.40
C VAL A 133 -24.27 19.53 14.95
N TRP A 134 -24.29 18.24 14.59
CA TRP A 134 -24.17 17.84 13.20
C TRP A 134 -25.47 18.14 12.44
N ILE A 135 -25.33 18.77 11.29
CA ILE A 135 -26.41 18.95 10.31
C ILE A 135 -26.06 18.23 9.02
N LYS A 136 -27.08 17.80 8.29
CA LYS A 136 -26.87 17.13 7.01
C LYS A 136 -26.43 18.18 5.98
N GLY A 137 -25.27 18.00 5.35
CA GLY A 137 -24.85 18.84 4.22
C GLY A 137 -25.88 18.79 3.08
N HIS A 138 -25.99 19.89 2.33
CA HIS A 138 -26.94 20.05 1.20
C HIS A 138 -28.40 19.75 1.54
N SER A 139 -28.87 20.22 2.70
CA SER A 139 -30.26 20.06 3.16
C SER A 139 -31.08 21.36 3.13
N ASP A 140 -30.73 22.29 2.23
CA ASP A 140 -31.37 23.61 2.05
C ASP A 140 -31.47 24.43 3.36
N VAL A 141 -30.48 24.28 4.24
CA VAL A 141 -30.38 25.04 5.50
C VAL A 141 -29.70 26.37 5.20
N HIS A 142 -30.50 27.43 5.09
CA HIS A 142 -30.06 28.77 4.69
C HIS A 142 -28.78 29.26 5.39
N GLY A 143 -28.67 29.12 6.72
CA GLY A 143 -27.48 29.55 7.46
C GLY A 143 -26.21 28.76 7.10
N ASN A 144 -26.33 27.48 6.76
CA ASN A 144 -25.21 26.67 6.31
C ASN A 144 -24.74 27.08 4.91
N GLU A 145 -25.68 27.35 4.00
CA GLU A 145 -25.35 27.82 2.64
C GLU A 145 -24.62 29.16 2.67
N LEU A 146 -25.02 30.07 3.57
CA LEU A 146 -24.30 31.33 3.77
C LEU A 146 -22.89 31.10 4.32
N ALA A 147 -22.70 30.14 5.24
CA ALA A 147 -21.39 29.79 5.77
C ALA A 147 -20.48 29.16 4.70
N ASP A 148 -20.99 28.23 3.88
CA ASP A 148 -20.30 27.65 2.71
C ASP A 148 -19.86 28.75 1.73
N GLN A 149 -20.78 29.65 1.40
CA GLN A 149 -20.51 30.77 0.49
C GLN A 149 -19.42 31.70 1.06
N ALA A 150 -19.50 32.03 2.36
CA ALA A 150 -18.47 32.82 3.04
C ALA A 150 -17.10 32.12 3.02
N ALA A 151 -17.06 30.82 3.29
CA ALA A 151 -15.84 30.03 3.24
C ALA A 151 -15.22 30.01 1.82
N LYS A 152 -16.04 29.86 0.78
CA LYS A 152 -15.59 29.89 -0.63
C LYS A 152 -15.04 31.26 -1.03
N VAL A 153 -15.73 32.33 -0.66
CA VAL A 153 -15.26 33.71 -0.87
C VAL A 153 -13.93 33.93 -0.18
N ALA A 154 -13.79 33.50 1.08
CA ALA A 154 -12.54 33.59 1.81
C ALA A 154 -11.42 32.76 1.17
N ALA A 155 -11.69 31.55 0.69
CA ALA A 155 -10.71 30.69 0.03
C ALA A 155 -10.14 31.31 -1.26
N GLN A 156 -10.96 32.07 -1.98
CA GLN A 156 -10.54 32.81 -3.19
C GLN A 156 -9.89 34.16 -2.87
N SER A 157 -9.95 34.62 -1.62
CA SER A 157 -9.38 35.90 -1.22
C SER A 157 -7.86 35.84 -1.03
N GLY A 158 -7.19 36.98 -1.22
CA GLY A 158 -5.77 37.16 -0.87
C GLY A 158 -5.51 37.42 0.62
N SER A 159 -6.48 37.13 1.50
CA SER A 159 -6.39 37.45 2.93
C SER A 159 -5.29 36.65 3.63
N VAL A 160 -4.62 37.27 4.61
CA VAL A 160 -3.61 36.57 5.42
C VAL A 160 -4.28 35.43 6.21
N PRO A 161 -3.74 34.21 6.14
CA PRO A 161 -4.27 33.06 6.86
C PRO A 161 -4.24 33.24 8.39
N TRP A 162 -5.30 32.80 9.05
CA TRP A 162 -5.37 32.69 10.50
C TRP A 162 -4.45 31.57 10.98
N MET A 163 -3.57 31.94 11.91
CA MET A 163 -2.67 31.04 12.61
C MET A 163 -3.11 30.94 14.07
N VAL A 164 -3.26 29.71 14.56
CA VAL A 164 -3.59 29.46 15.97
C VAL A 164 -2.30 29.46 16.78
N ASP A 165 -2.22 30.33 17.77
CA ASP A 165 -1.16 30.26 18.76
C ASP A 165 -1.39 29.05 19.68
N LEU A 166 -0.64 27.98 19.42
CA LEU A 166 -0.74 26.73 20.18
C LEU A 166 -0.21 26.85 21.62
N THR A 167 0.39 27.98 22.00
CA THR A 167 0.82 28.24 23.38
C THR A 167 -0.32 28.67 24.30
N GLN A 168 -1.50 28.98 23.74
CA GLN A 168 -2.72 29.34 24.47
C GLN A 168 -3.39 28.14 25.19
N GLN A 169 -2.69 27.02 25.32
CA GLN A 169 -3.16 25.82 26.03
C GLN A 169 -1.99 25.18 26.78
N THR A 170 -2.28 24.42 27.84
CA THR A 170 -1.25 23.82 28.71
C THR A 170 -1.17 22.30 28.63
N ASP A 171 -2.02 21.64 27.83
CA ASP A 171 -2.10 20.18 27.75
C ASP A 171 -1.00 19.55 26.89
N ILE A 172 -0.61 20.22 25.81
CA ILE A 172 0.42 19.76 24.87
C ILE A 172 1.57 20.76 24.91
N THR A 173 2.68 20.35 25.52
CA THR A 173 3.83 21.22 25.75
C THR A 173 4.89 21.14 24.66
N THR A 174 4.76 20.22 23.71
CA THR A 174 5.76 20.01 22.66
C THR A 174 5.12 19.61 21.35
N PHE A 175 5.55 20.27 20.27
CA PHE A 175 5.08 20.02 18.92
C PHE A 175 6.25 19.55 18.04
N ALA A 176 5.97 18.57 17.18
CA ALA A 176 6.95 18.13 16.19
C ALA A 176 6.92 19.08 14.99
N HIS A 177 8.09 19.34 14.41
CA HIS A 177 8.24 20.13 13.20
C HIS A 177 8.79 19.28 12.05
N CYS A 178 8.35 19.54 10.83
CA CYS A 178 8.81 18.89 9.61
C CYS A 178 8.93 19.95 8.51
N TYR A 179 10.11 20.07 7.88
CA TYR A 179 10.40 21.08 6.85
C TYR A 179 10.02 22.51 7.25
N GLY A 180 10.24 22.88 8.52
CA GLY A 180 9.92 24.21 9.05
C GLY A 180 8.45 24.41 9.47
N GLY A 181 7.53 23.53 9.08
CA GLY A 181 6.12 23.55 9.50
C GLY A 181 5.84 22.69 10.73
N ILE A 182 4.76 23.00 11.45
CA ILE A 182 4.25 22.16 12.55
C ILE A 182 3.59 20.90 11.97
N VAL A 183 3.82 19.75 12.59
CA VAL A 183 3.13 18.50 12.25
C VAL A 183 1.72 18.52 12.83
N GLU A 184 0.73 18.68 11.96
CA GLU A 184 -0.68 18.81 12.33
C GLU A 184 -1.48 17.50 12.24
N ILE A 185 -0.84 16.40 11.81
CA ILE A 185 -1.45 15.06 11.71
C ILE A 185 -0.94 14.13 12.81
N ASP A 186 -1.46 12.90 12.92
CA ASP A 186 -0.93 11.89 13.85
C ASP A 186 0.58 11.68 13.60
N LEU A 187 1.42 12.15 14.51
CA LEU A 187 2.88 12.04 14.43
C LEU A 187 3.33 10.59 14.23
N ARG A 188 2.66 9.62 14.87
CA ARG A 188 3.01 8.20 14.69
C ARG A 188 2.71 7.72 13.28
N GLN A 189 1.60 8.18 12.70
CA GLN A 189 1.24 7.84 11.32
C GLN A 189 2.24 8.45 10.34
N LEU A 190 2.64 9.72 10.55
CA LEU A 190 3.69 10.37 9.77
C LEU A 190 5.01 9.60 9.84
N LEU A 191 5.48 9.27 11.05
CA LEU A 191 6.72 8.51 11.24
C LEU A 191 6.64 7.12 10.61
N LYS A 192 5.49 6.45 10.70
CA LYS A 192 5.26 5.16 10.04
C LYS A 192 5.33 5.30 8.52
N GLN A 193 4.70 6.31 7.94
CA GLN A 193 4.75 6.58 6.50
C GLN A 193 6.18 6.90 6.05
N GLN A 194 6.90 7.77 6.76
CA GLN A 194 8.30 8.09 6.47
C GLN A 194 9.17 6.82 6.51
N SER A 195 9.00 5.99 7.55
CA SER A 195 9.70 4.72 7.68
C SER A 195 9.38 3.79 6.51
N THR A 196 8.10 3.60 6.16
CA THR A 196 7.69 2.79 5.00
C THR A 196 8.31 3.29 3.69
N ILE A 197 8.31 4.61 3.44
CA ILE A 197 8.90 5.20 2.22
C ILE A 197 10.41 4.94 2.17
N ARG A 198 11.12 5.19 3.27
CA ARG A 198 12.56 4.92 3.37
C ARG A 198 12.89 3.45 3.14
N HIS A 199 12.14 2.54 3.76
CA HIS A 199 12.30 1.11 3.57
C HIS A 199 12.07 0.71 2.11
N HIS A 200 11.00 1.20 1.49
CA HIS A 200 10.70 0.94 0.10
C HIS A 200 11.83 1.45 -0.80
N GLN A 201 12.22 2.72 -0.70
CA GLN A 201 13.32 3.30 -1.49
C GLN A 201 14.64 2.55 -1.31
N ALA A 202 14.99 2.20 -0.07
CA ALA A 202 16.20 1.43 0.20
C ALA A 202 16.13 0.05 -0.46
N TRP A 203 15.01 -0.65 -0.36
CA TRP A 203 14.80 -1.95 -0.99
C TRP A 203 14.84 -1.88 -2.53
N THR A 204 14.09 -0.96 -3.16
CA THR A 204 14.04 -0.79 -4.62
C THR A 204 15.38 -0.33 -5.20
N SER A 205 16.17 0.41 -4.42
CA SER A 205 17.49 0.89 -4.86
C SER A 205 18.55 -0.21 -4.96
N GLN A 206 18.33 -1.36 -4.34
CA GLN A 206 19.31 -2.46 -4.32
C GLN A 206 19.55 -2.98 -5.74
N ARG A 207 20.83 -3.10 -6.13
CA ARG A 207 21.24 -3.60 -7.46
C ARG A 207 20.57 -4.92 -7.82
N ARG A 208 20.44 -5.83 -6.85
CA ARG A 208 19.79 -7.13 -7.01
C ARG A 208 18.31 -7.01 -7.35
N VAL A 209 17.61 -6.09 -6.69
CA VAL A 209 16.17 -5.89 -6.89
C VAL A 209 15.95 -5.30 -8.27
N LYS A 210 16.72 -4.27 -8.65
CA LYS A 210 16.69 -3.70 -10.01
C LYS A 210 17.00 -4.71 -11.11
N ARG A 211 17.92 -5.65 -10.85
CA ARG A 211 18.24 -6.72 -11.82
C ARG A 211 17.14 -7.78 -11.89
N ALA A 212 16.57 -8.15 -10.75
CA ALA A 212 15.61 -9.24 -10.65
C ALA A 212 14.17 -8.82 -10.97
N ILE A 213 13.87 -7.53 -10.86
CA ILE A 213 12.58 -6.87 -11.07
C ILE A 213 12.88 -5.58 -11.87
N PRO A 214 12.94 -5.66 -13.20
CA PRO A 214 13.42 -4.55 -14.05
C PRO A 214 12.48 -3.34 -14.03
N ASP A 215 11.17 -3.58 -13.93
CA ASP A 215 10.16 -2.55 -13.74
C ASP A 215 9.38 -2.85 -12.46
N ILE A 216 9.56 -2.04 -11.43
CA ILE A 216 8.93 -2.27 -10.13
C ILE A 216 7.51 -1.73 -10.05
N ASP A 217 7.20 -0.73 -10.87
CA ASP A 217 5.91 -0.03 -10.90
C ASP A 217 4.90 -0.83 -11.74
N ASP A 218 5.38 -1.57 -12.74
CA ASP A 218 4.57 -2.50 -13.53
C ASP A 218 4.35 -3.87 -12.85
N VAL A 219 4.59 -4.02 -11.53
CA VAL A 219 4.28 -5.26 -10.81
C VAL A 219 2.92 -5.15 -10.13
N GLU A 220 2.03 -6.12 -10.38
CA GLU A 220 0.83 -6.31 -9.56
C GLU A 220 1.23 -6.96 -8.23
N TRP A 221 1.57 -6.10 -7.27
CA TRP A 221 2.12 -6.51 -5.98
C TRP A 221 1.18 -7.38 -5.15
N ASN A 222 -0.14 -7.23 -5.28
CA ASN A 222 -1.06 -8.04 -4.48
C ASN A 222 -1.03 -9.52 -4.87
N SER A 223 -1.06 -9.82 -6.17
CA SER A 223 -0.95 -11.17 -6.73
C SER A 223 0.45 -11.73 -6.50
N THR A 224 1.49 -10.95 -6.79
CA THR A 224 2.89 -11.36 -6.57
C THR A 224 3.15 -11.71 -5.10
N LEU A 225 2.74 -10.86 -4.15
CA LEU A 225 2.93 -11.12 -2.72
C LEU A 225 1.98 -12.20 -2.18
N ALA A 226 0.80 -12.39 -2.78
CA ALA A 226 -0.08 -13.49 -2.39
C ALA A 226 0.58 -14.87 -2.63
N TYR A 227 1.48 -15.01 -3.61
CA TYR A 227 2.30 -16.23 -3.74
C TYR A 227 3.41 -16.30 -2.71
N VAL A 228 4.10 -15.18 -2.47
CA VAL A 228 5.16 -15.12 -1.45
C VAL A 228 4.64 -15.60 -0.10
N HIS A 229 3.38 -15.32 0.22
CA HIS A 229 2.71 -15.74 1.45
C HIS A 229 1.88 -17.04 1.36
N ASP A 230 1.97 -17.79 0.27
CA ASP A 230 1.20 -19.03 0.03
C ASP A 230 -0.32 -18.87 0.25
N ARG A 231 -0.85 -17.69 -0.09
CA ARG A 231 -2.26 -17.29 0.10
C ARG A 231 -2.76 -17.38 1.55
N HIS A 232 -1.86 -17.59 2.52
CA HIS A 232 -2.19 -17.47 3.93
C HIS A 232 -2.32 -16.01 4.30
N ALA A 233 -3.39 -15.70 5.01
CA ALA A 233 -3.56 -14.38 5.58
C ALA A 233 -2.37 -14.04 6.48
N VAL A 234 -1.68 -12.92 6.20
CA VAL A 234 -0.52 -12.42 6.98
C VAL A 234 -0.94 -11.94 8.40
N PHE A 235 -2.17 -12.24 8.82
CA PHE A 235 -2.73 -11.82 10.11
C PHE A 235 -2.40 -12.79 11.26
N THR A 236 -1.77 -13.95 10.99
CA THR A 236 -1.36 -14.89 12.03
C THR A 236 0.12 -14.74 12.36
N PHE A 237 0.44 -14.57 13.65
CA PHE A 237 1.82 -14.53 14.15
C PHE A 237 2.47 -15.92 14.30
N TYR A 238 1.80 -16.96 13.80
CA TYR A 238 2.26 -18.34 13.87
C TYR A 238 2.64 -18.82 12.46
N SER A 239 3.86 -19.31 12.32
CA SER A 239 4.35 -20.03 11.14
C SER A 239 4.92 -21.38 11.58
N ASN A 240 4.78 -22.40 10.74
CA ASN A 240 5.49 -23.67 10.92
C ASN A 240 6.77 -23.68 10.06
N SER A 241 7.65 -24.66 10.28
CA SER A 241 8.90 -24.78 9.54
C SER A 241 8.67 -24.83 8.02
N LYS A 242 7.68 -25.61 7.55
CA LYS A 242 7.37 -25.75 6.12
C LYS A 242 6.98 -24.40 5.48
N ASP A 243 6.05 -23.67 6.10
CA ASP A 243 5.62 -22.34 5.65
C ASP A 243 6.80 -21.35 5.64
N SER A 244 7.64 -21.36 6.67
CA SER A 244 8.85 -20.51 6.72
C SER A 244 9.82 -20.81 5.58
N HIS A 245 10.06 -22.10 5.28
CA HIS A 245 10.94 -22.51 4.17
C HIS A 245 10.36 -22.11 2.81
N GLN A 246 9.07 -22.33 2.58
CA GLN A 246 8.40 -21.96 1.33
C GLN A 246 8.44 -20.44 1.10
N ARG A 247 8.09 -19.63 2.11
CA ARG A 247 8.16 -18.16 2.02
C ARG A 247 9.58 -17.68 1.74
N THR A 248 10.57 -18.27 2.41
CA THR A 248 11.99 -17.97 2.18
C THR A 248 12.40 -18.28 0.75
N HIS A 249 11.97 -19.43 0.22
CA HIS A 249 12.22 -19.82 -1.16
C HIS A 249 11.59 -18.83 -2.16
N HIS A 250 10.33 -18.43 -1.96
CA HIS A 250 9.67 -17.43 -2.81
C HIS A 250 10.37 -16.06 -2.76
N ILE A 251 10.79 -15.59 -1.58
CA ILE A 251 11.55 -14.34 -1.44
C ILE A 251 12.90 -14.44 -2.17
N LYS A 252 13.61 -15.57 -2.03
CA LYS A 252 14.87 -15.79 -2.77
C LYS A 252 14.64 -15.76 -4.28
N LYS A 253 13.59 -16.39 -4.77
CA LYS A 253 13.22 -16.43 -6.19
C LYS A 253 12.86 -15.05 -6.74
N LEU A 254 12.07 -14.28 -6.02
CA LEU A 254 11.70 -12.91 -6.37
C LEU A 254 12.94 -11.99 -6.50
N HIS A 255 13.96 -12.20 -5.67
CA HIS A 255 15.16 -11.35 -5.63
C HIS A 255 16.39 -11.90 -6.36
N GLY A 256 16.26 -13.02 -7.08
CA GLY A 256 17.40 -13.64 -7.77
C GLY A 256 18.48 -14.15 -6.79
N MET A 257 18.07 -14.64 -5.62
CA MET A 257 18.95 -15.15 -4.56
C MET A 257 18.92 -16.68 -4.44
N LEU A 258 18.51 -17.38 -5.49
CA LEU A 258 18.54 -18.84 -5.48
C LEU A 258 19.99 -19.36 -5.47
N PRO A 259 20.24 -20.53 -4.85
CA PRO A 259 21.57 -21.13 -4.78
C PRO A 259 22.00 -21.73 -6.13
N THR A 260 22.38 -20.85 -7.06
CA THR A 260 22.92 -21.18 -8.39
C THR A 260 24.42 -21.47 -8.34
N LEU A 261 24.94 -22.24 -9.30
CA LEU A 261 26.35 -22.65 -9.32
C LEU A 261 27.29 -21.46 -9.47
N ASN A 262 26.93 -20.39 -10.18
CA ASN A 262 27.72 -19.15 -10.17
C ASN A 262 27.81 -18.54 -8.76
N SER A 263 26.69 -18.51 -8.01
CA SER A 263 26.63 -17.99 -6.65
C SER A 263 27.41 -18.89 -5.68
N MET A 264 27.37 -20.21 -5.88
CA MET A 264 28.10 -21.17 -5.06
C MET A 264 29.60 -21.12 -5.34
N GLN A 265 30.02 -21.02 -6.61
CA GLN A 265 31.40 -20.77 -7.02
C GLN A 265 31.94 -19.47 -6.44
N ALA A 266 31.18 -18.37 -6.53
CA ALA A 266 31.62 -17.09 -5.99
C ALA A 266 31.80 -17.14 -4.45
N ARG A 267 31.00 -17.97 -3.75
CA ARG A 267 31.09 -18.19 -2.29
C ARG A 267 32.28 -19.07 -1.89
N LYS A 268 32.44 -20.20 -2.57
CA LYS A 268 33.42 -21.24 -2.26
C LYS A 268 34.05 -21.79 -3.55
N PRO A 269 35.00 -21.05 -4.17
CA PRO A 269 35.61 -21.44 -5.43
C PRO A 269 36.33 -22.80 -5.37
N ASN A 270 36.87 -23.14 -4.19
CA ASN A 270 37.53 -24.42 -3.95
C ASN A 270 36.56 -25.61 -3.99
N LEU A 271 35.31 -25.40 -3.56
CA LEU A 271 34.28 -26.44 -3.53
C LEU A 271 33.55 -26.55 -4.87
N TYR A 272 33.41 -25.43 -5.58
CA TYR A 272 32.74 -25.34 -6.87
C TYR A 272 33.70 -24.75 -7.92
N PRO A 273 34.57 -25.57 -8.54
CA PRO A 273 35.59 -25.10 -9.48
C PRO A 273 34.99 -24.59 -10.80
N THR A 274 33.74 -24.96 -11.12
CA THR A 274 33.03 -24.56 -12.33
C THR A 274 31.57 -24.23 -12.01
N CYS A 275 31.03 -23.23 -12.71
CA CYS A 275 29.64 -22.81 -12.63
C CYS A 275 28.79 -23.28 -13.82
N VAL A 276 29.27 -24.23 -14.64
CA VAL A 276 28.50 -24.81 -15.74
C VAL A 276 27.29 -25.58 -15.19
N CYS A 277 26.11 -25.36 -15.78
CA CYS A 277 24.86 -25.99 -15.40
C CYS A 277 24.94 -27.52 -15.43
N ARG A 278 24.47 -28.19 -14.37
CA ARG A 278 24.48 -29.65 -14.26
C ARG A 278 23.32 -30.36 -14.95
N ARG A 279 22.43 -29.60 -15.59
CA ARG A 279 21.34 -30.15 -16.42
C ARG A 279 21.69 -30.16 -17.88
N CYS A 280 22.08 -29.00 -18.43
CA CYS A 280 22.39 -28.88 -19.85
C CYS A 280 23.87 -29.09 -20.16
N GLU A 281 24.75 -28.78 -19.21
CA GLU A 281 26.21 -28.80 -19.40
C GLU A 281 26.73 -27.87 -20.53
N LEU A 282 25.89 -26.95 -21.02
CA LEU A 282 26.22 -26.05 -22.13
C LEU A 282 26.67 -24.66 -21.67
N GLU A 283 25.97 -24.09 -20.68
CA GLU A 283 26.14 -22.70 -20.27
C GLU A 283 26.44 -22.57 -18.77
N LYS A 284 26.91 -21.39 -18.37
CA LYS A 284 27.06 -21.03 -16.95
C LYS A 284 25.69 -20.87 -16.32
N GLU A 285 25.51 -21.48 -15.16
CA GLU A 285 24.26 -21.41 -14.42
C GLU A 285 24.23 -20.18 -13.49
N ASP A 286 23.40 -19.22 -13.86
CA ASP A 286 22.96 -18.11 -13.02
C ASP A 286 21.45 -18.17 -12.74
N ASN A 287 20.89 -17.13 -12.10
CA ASN A 287 19.47 -17.14 -11.73
C ASN A 287 18.54 -17.08 -12.96
N ASP A 288 18.99 -16.52 -14.08
CA ASP A 288 18.19 -16.45 -15.31
C ASP A 288 18.28 -17.78 -16.06
N HIS A 289 19.48 -18.38 -16.15
CA HIS A 289 19.70 -19.66 -16.79
C HIS A 289 18.86 -20.78 -16.18
N VAL A 290 18.62 -20.79 -14.86
CA VAL A 290 17.77 -21.82 -14.21
C VAL A 290 16.40 -21.95 -14.91
N TRP A 291 15.81 -20.84 -15.33
CA TRP A 291 14.48 -20.79 -15.95
C TRP A 291 14.52 -20.83 -17.48
N LYS A 292 15.69 -20.56 -18.07
CA LYS A 292 15.92 -20.55 -19.52
C LYS A 292 16.77 -21.74 -20.01
N CYS A 293 17.07 -22.69 -19.11
CA CYS A 293 17.94 -23.82 -19.39
C CYS A 293 17.41 -24.62 -20.60
N PRO A 294 18.24 -24.92 -21.62
CA PRO A 294 17.80 -25.67 -22.80
C PRO A 294 17.17 -27.04 -22.44
N SER A 295 17.71 -27.72 -21.43
CA SER A 295 17.17 -28.99 -20.92
C SER A 295 15.85 -28.84 -20.13
N ALA A 296 15.29 -27.64 -20.04
CA ALA A 296 13.98 -27.34 -19.43
C ALA A 296 13.00 -26.73 -20.44
N ALA A 297 13.41 -26.53 -21.70
CA ALA A 297 12.62 -25.79 -22.69
C ALA A 297 11.30 -26.50 -23.00
N GLU A 298 11.34 -27.81 -23.26
CA GLU A 298 10.14 -28.63 -23.51
C GLU A 298 9.19 -28.60 -22.31
N THR A 299 9.72 -28.81 -21.10
CA THR A 299 8.94 -28.71 -19.86
C THR A 299 8.29 -27.33 -19.69
N THR A 300 8.98 -26.26 -20.05
CA THR A 300 8.42 -24.90 -19.97
C THR A 300 7.23 -24.72 -20.91
N THR A 301 7.35 -25.25 -22.13
CA THR A 301 6.28 -25.28 -23.13
C THR A 301 5.07 -26.10 -22.66
N GLU A 302 5.30 -27.28 -22.08
CA GLU A 302 4.24 -28.11 -21.50
C GLU A 302 3.49 -27.39 -20.38
N ILE A 303 4.23 -26.84 -19.40
CA ILE A 303 3.67 -26.07 -18.28
C ILE A 303 2.80 -24.92 -18.79
N TRP A 304 3.29 -24.17 -19.79
CA TRP A 304 2.56 -23.06 -20.38
C TRP A 304 1.27 -23.52 -21.04
N LYS A 305 1.31 -24.56 -21.89
CA LYS A 305 0.12 -25.10 -22.57
C LYS A 305 -0.93 -25.58 -21.58
N GLU A 306 -0.52 -26.29 -20.54
CA GLU A 306 -1.44 -26.73 -19.49
C GLU A 306 -2.08 -25.55 -18.75
N ALA A 307 -1.30 -24.51 -18.45
CA ALA A 307 -1.80 -23.29 -17.83
C ALA A 307 -2.83 -22.59 -18.74
N MET A 308 -2.55 -22.51 -20.04
CA MET A 308 -3.47 -21.93 -21.04
C MET A 308 -4.78 -22.72 -21.11
N GLY A 309 -4.71 -24.06 -21.09
CA GLY A 309 -5.89 -24.93 -21.08
C GLY A 309 -6.81 -24.72 -19.87
N LYS A 310 -6.29 -24.18 -18.76
CA LYS A 310 -7.06 -23.91 -17.53
C LYS A 310 -7.69 -22.52 -17.47
N ILE A 311 -7.34 -21.60 -18.38
CA ILE A 311 -7.84 -20.21 -18.35
C ILE A 311 -9.36 -20.16 -18.38
N ASN A 312 -10.01 -20.97 -19.23
CA ASN A 312 -11.47 -20.99 -19.33
C ASN A 312 -12.14 -21.43 -18.03
N GLU A 313 -11.62 -22.48 -17.39
CA GLU A 313 -12.12 -22.96 -16.10
C GLU A 313 -12.02 -21.86 -15.04
N TRP A 314 -10.84 -21.23 -14.94
CA TRP A 314 -10.60 -20.15 -13.99
C TRP A 314 -11.44 -18.90 -14.27
N GLY A 315 -11.64 -18.55 -15.53
CA GLY A 315 -12.48 -17.43 -15.96
C GLY A 315 -13.94 -17.61 -15.59
N VAL A 316 -14.50 -18.81 -15.82
CA VAL A 316 -15.86 -19.16 -15.40
C VAL A 316 -15.99 -19.08 -13.87
N GLN A 317 -15.06 -19.69 -13.13
CA GLN A 317 -15.06 -19.65 -11.66
C GLN A 317 -14.96 -18.22 -11.10
N ALA A 318 -14.08 -17.40 -11.66
CA ALA A 318 -13.88 -16.01 -11.26
C ALA A 318 -15.14 -15.17 -11.55
N THR A 319 -15.74 -15.35 -12.72
CA THR A 319 -16.98 -14.64 -13.12
C THR A 319 -18.15 -15.01 -12.23
N ASN A 320 -18.31 -16.31 -11.90
CA ASN A 320 -19.34 -16.77 -10.98
C ASN A 320 -19.16 -16.19 -9.57
N SER A 321 -17.92 -16.17 -9.07
CA SER A 321 -17.58 -15.60 -7.76
C SER A 321 -17.85 -14.09 -7.72
N TYR A 322 -17.50 -13.38 -8.79
CA TYR A 322 -17.77 -11.96 -8.95
C TYR A 322 -19.26 -11.63 -8.95
N ASN A 323 -20.06 -12.35 -9.74
CA ASN A 323 -21.51 -12.20 -9.76
C ASN A 323 -22.14 -12.51 -8.40
N ALA A 324 -21.66 -13.55 -7.71
CA ALA A 324 -22.14 -13.92 -6.38
C ALA A 324 -21.82 -12.84 -5.33
N ALA A 325 -20.63 -12.23 -5.37
CA ALA A 325 -20.26 -11.14 -4.47
C ALA A 325 -21.19 -9.93 -4.65
N ARG A 326 -21.40 -9.50 -5.90
CA ARG A 326 -22.32 -8.38 -6.21
C ARG A 326 -23.76 -8.67 -5.80
N LYS A 327 -24.24 -9.92 -5.97
CA LYS A 327 -25.56 -10.34 -5.50
C LYS A 327 -25.68 -10.24 -3.97
N ARG A 328 -24.64 -10.61 -3.22
CA ARG A 328 -24.61 -10.48 -1.75
C ARG A 328 -24.61 -9.02 -1.32
N GLU A 329 -23.83 -8.16 -1.97
CA GLU A 329 -23.79 -6.73 -1.67
C GLU A 329 -25.12 -6.05 -1.95
N TYR A 330 -25.74 -6.34 -3.09
CA TYR A 330 -27.09 -5.89 -3.41
C TYR A 330 -28.09 -6.29 -2.32
N LYS A 331 -28.08 -7.57 -1.89
CA LYS A 331 -28.96 -8.05 -0.82
C LYS A 331 -28.72 -7.28 0.49
N ARG A 332 -27.46 -7.10 0.91
CA ARG A 332 -27.13 -6.31 2.12
C ARG A 332 -27.59 -4.86 2.03
N ALA A 333 -27.55 -4.25 0.86
CA ALA A 333 -28.01 -2.87 0.67
C ALA A 333 -29.54 -2.77 0.78
N VAL A 334 -30.27 -3.70 0.16
CA VAL A 334 -31.73 -3.82 0.28
C VAL A 334 -32.14 -4.09 1.73
N ASP A 335 -31.48 -5.01 2.41
CA ASP A 335 -31.73 -5.33 3.83
C ASP A 335 -31.50 -4.11 4.75
N ARG A 336 -30.66 -3.15 4.33
CA ARG A 336 -30.41 -1.86 5.02
C ARG A 336 -31.32 -0.72 4.56
N GLY A 337 -32.39 -1.02 3.80
CA GLY A 337 -33.35 -0.04 3.31
C GLY A 337 -32.83 0.88 2.20
N ARG A 338 -31.69 0.56 1.57
CA ARG A 338 -31.15 1.36 0.47
C ARG A 338 -31.78 0.93 -0.86
N GLN A 339 -32.25 1.89 -1.64
CA GLN A 339 -32.66 1.66 -3.02
C GLN A 339 -31.40 1.63 -3.91
N VAL A 340 -30.97 0.43 -4.30
CA VAL A 340 -29.85 0.23 -5.23
C VAL A 340 -30.32 -0.56 -6.46
N PRO A 341 -29.78 -0.28 -7.66
CA PRO A 341 -30.11 -1.07 -8.86
C PRO A 341 -29.70 -2.54 -8.69
N ARG A 342 -30.53 -3.45 -9.21
CA ARG A 342 -30.19 -4.88 -9.24
C ARG A 342 -29.00 -5.11 -10.17
N PRO A 343 -27.94 -5.80 -9.74
CA PRO A 343 -26.78 -6.03 -10.59
C PRO A 343 -27.13 -7.02 -11.71
N VAL A 344 -26.81 -6.65 -12.95
CA VAL A 344 -26.88 -7.54 -14.12
C VAL A 344 -25.68 -8.50 -14.09
N PRO A 345 -25.91 -9.83 -14.14
CA PRO A 345 -24.83 -10.81 -14.24
C PRO A 345 -24.05 -10.64 -15.53
N ILE A 346 -22.73 -10.84 -15.45
CA ILE A 346 -21.87 -10.94 -16.63
C ILE A 346 -21.47 -12.39 -16.88
N HIS A 347 -21.13 -12.72 -18.12
CA HIS A 347 -20.74 -14.07 -18.53
C HIS A 347 -19.27 -14.10 -18.96
N TRP A 348 -18.63 -15.23 -18.71
CA TRP A 348 -17.28 -15.48 -19.22
C TRP A 348 -17.37 -15.81 -20.71
N TRP A 349 -16.58 -15.11 -21.51
CA TRP A 349 -16.43 -15.38 -22.94
C TRP A 349 -15.05 -16.00 -23.15
N PRO A 350 -14.97 -17.27 -23.57
CA PRO A 350 -13.71 -17.91 -23.85
C PRO A 350 -12.89 -17.09 -24.86
N PRO A 351 -11.65 -16.67 -24.51
CA PRO A 351 -10.74 -16.05 -25.46
C PRO A 351 -10.42 -17.02 -26.61
N SER A 352 -10.30 -16.48 -27.82
CA SER A 352 -9.72 -17.21 -28.96
C SER A 352 -8.20 -17.35 -28.85
N ASP A 353 -7.57 -18.18 -29.67
CA ASP A 353 -6.10 -18.28 -29.70
C ASP A 353 -5.44 -16.94 -30.06
N ALA A 354 -6.06 -16.16 -30.96
CA ALA A 354 -5.60 -14.81 -31.29
C ALA A 354 -5.73 -13.85 -30.10
N ASP A 355 -6.75 -14.02 -29.26
CA ASP A 355 -6.93 -13.26 -28.03
C ASP A 355 -5.83 -13.60 -27.02
N HIS A 356 -5.52 -14.89 -26.86
CA HIS A 356 -4.43 -15.35 -26.02
C HIS A 356 -3.10 -14.71 -26.41
N VAL A 357 -2.71 -14.77 -27.69
CA VAL A 357 -1.47 -14.15 -28.18
C VAL A 357 -1.40 -12.65 -27.90
N ARG A 358 -2.53 -11.93 -27.97
CA ARG A 358 -2.58 -10.51 -27.60
C ARG A 358 -2.50 -10.27 -26.10
N GLY A 359 -2.91 -11.24 -25.28
CA GLY A 359 -2.91 -11.14 -23.82
C GLY A 359 -1.55 -11.30 -23.16
N PHE A 360 -0.52 -11.70 -23.90
CA PHE A 360 0.85 -11.79 -23.39
C PHE A 360 1.84 -11.07 -24.31
N SER A 361 1.37 -10.03 -24.99
CA SER A 361 2.18 -9.31 -25.96
C SER A 361 3.35 -8.55 -25.32
N SER A 362 3.19 -8.16 -24.05
CA SER A 362 4.23 -7.57 -23.20
C SER A 362 5.24 -8.59 -22.63
N ILE A 363 5.06 -9.90 -22.87
CA ILE A 363 5.89 -10.96 -22.29
C ILE A 363 6.79 -11.58 -23.36
N GLY A 364 8.09 -11.33 -23.24
CA GLY A 364 9.14 -11.94 -24.06
C GLY A 364 9.16 -13.45 -24.00
N GLY A 365 9.26 -14.09 -25.16
CA GLY A 365 9.26 -15.54 -25.35
C GLY A 365 7.90 -16.20 -25.21
N ALA A 366 6.85 -15.51 -24.74
CA ALA A 366 5.54 -16.13 -24.51
C ALA A 366 4.91 -16.68 -25.80
N ARG A 367 5.12 -15.98 -26.93
CA ARG A 367 4.66 -16.45 -28.24
C ARG A 367 5.38 -17.70 -28.70
N ALA A 368 6.69 -17.80 -28.47
CA ALA A 368 7.46 -18.97 -28.83
C ALA A 368 7.03 -20.19 -28.01
N VAL A 369 6.87 -20.02 -26.70
CA VAL A 369 6.41 -21.08 -25.78
C VAL A 369 4.95 -21.47 -26.08
N HIS A 370 4.12 -20.55 -26.55
CA HIS A 370 2.74 -20.85 -26.92
C HIS A 370 2.61 -21.60 -28.26
N SER A 371 3.49 -21.33 -29.24
CA SER A 371 3.36 -21.82 -30.63
C SER A 371 4.32 -22.96 -30.99
N ASP A 372 5.11 -23.47 -30.04
CA ASP A 372 6.16 -24.49 -30.24
C ASP A 372 7.21 -24.15 -31.31
N SER A 373 7.29 -22.89 -31.72
CA SER A 373 8.12 -22.42 -32.82
C SER A 373 8.88 -21.18 -32.41
N PRO A 374 10.08 -20.91 -32.96
CA PRO A 374 10.79 -19.65 -32.75
C PRO A 374 10.00 -18.50 -33.41
N ALA A 375 9.00 -18.01 -32.69
CA ALA A 375 8.26 -16.83 -33.07
C ALA A 375 9.04 -15.61 -32.60
N LEU A 376 9.28 -14.65 -33.50
CA LEU A 376 9.86 -13.37 -33.12
C LEU A 376 8.94 -12.67 -32.11
N ASP A 377 9.54 -12.23 -31.00
CA ASP A 377 8.89 -11.33 -30.08
C ASP A 377 8.58 -10.00 -30.79
N ARG A 378 7.50 -9.33 -30.37
CA ARG A 378 7.11 -8.04 -30.95
C ARG A 378 8.14 -6.94 -30.64
N ASP A 379 8.74 -7.01 -29.46
CA ASP A 379 9.76 -6.08 -28.98
C ASP A 379 11.13 -6.78 -28.97
N GLU A 380 12.18 -6.09 -29.44
CA GLU A 380 13.55 -6.61 -29.41
C GLU A 380 14.11 -6.78 -27.98
N LYS A 381 13.53 -6.06 -27.00
CA LYS A 381 13.90 -6.12 -25.58
C LYS A 381 12.65 -5.98 -24.69
N PRO A 382 11.86 -7.05 -24.55
CA PRO A 382 10.67 -7.02 -23.72
C PRO A 382 11.05 -6.82 -22.24
N MET A 383 10.26 -6.00 -21.53
CA MET A 383 10.50 -5.69 -20.11
C MET A 383 10.35 -6.93 -19.23
N TRP A 384 9.37 -7.77 -19.55
CA TRP A 384 9.07 -9.02 -18.85
C TRP A 384 9.28 -10.21 -19.77
N ASN A 385 9.64 -11.36 -19.20
CA ASN A 385 9.85 -12.61 -19.93
C ASN A 385 9.06 -13.75 -19.27
N VAL A 386 8.90 -14.86 -19.99
CA VAL A 386 8.30 -16.09 -19.42
C VAL A 386 9.00 -16.51 -18.12
N SER A 387 10.32 -16.36 -18.03
CA SER A 387 11.09 -16.66 -16.81
C SER A 387 10.63 -15.86 -15.59
N ASP A 388 10.15 -14.64 -15.77
CA ASP A 388 9.69 -13.80 -14.66
C ASP A 388 8.33 -14.28 -14.12
N LEU A 389 7.46 -14.76 -15.01
CA LEU A 389 6.19 -15.41 -14.64
C LEU A 389 6.44 -16.75 -13.92
N LEU A 390 7.39 -17.57 -14.40
CA LEU A 390 7.80 -18.81 -13.72
C LEU A 390 8.38 -18.53 -12.33
N ARG A 391 8.96 -17.33 -12.13
CA ARG A 391 9.44 -16.86 -10.82
C ARG A 391 8.33 -16.34 -9.90
N GLY A 392 7.09 -16.25 -10.39
CA GLY A 392 5.93 -15.79 -9.63
C GLY A 392 5.68 -14.28 -9.69
N ILE A 393 6.39 -13.53 -10.55
CA ILE A 393 6.13 -12.10 -10.75
C ILE A 393 4.91 -11.94 -11.65
N THR A 394 3.98 -11.05 -11.27
CA THR A 394 2.77 -10.77 -12.05
C THR A 394 2.82 -9.35 -12.63
N PRO A 395 3.00 -9.17 -13.94
CA PRO A 395 3.00 -7.85 -14.57
C PRO A 395 1.61 -7.18 -14.59
N LEU A 396 1.56 -5.88 -14.33
CA LEU A 396 0.37 -5.04 -14.38
C LEU A 396 -0.04 -4.75 -15.83
N SER A 397 0.93 -4.60 -16.73
CA SER A 397 0.74 -4.55 -18.17
C SER A 397 -0.03 -5.77 -18.68
N MET A 398 0.40 -6.98 -18.32
CA MET A 398 -0.29 -8.23 -18.65
C MET A 398 -1.71 -8.28 -18.05
N LEU A 399 -1.91 -7.79 -16.82
CA LEU A 399 -3.26 -7.67 -16.24
C LEU A 399 -4.17 -6.77 -17.08
N THR A 400 -3.64 -5.64 -17.53
CA THR A 400 -4.36 -4.68 -18.36
C THR A 400 -4.72 -5.30 -19.72
N GLU A 401 -3.78 -6.01 -20.34
CA GLU A 401 -4.01 -6.78 -21.57
C GLU A 401 -5.11 -7.83 -21.35
N TRP A 402 -5.05 -8.62 -20.27
CA TRP A 402 -6.04 -9.66 -19.98
C TRP A 402 -7.43 -9.10 -19.73
N SER A 403 -7.53 -7.98 -19.01
CA SER A 403 -8.82 -7.32 -18.80
C SER A 403 -9.46 -6.88 -20.10
N ALA A 404 -8.67 -6.33 -21.03
CA ALA A 404 -9.13 -5.91 -22.35
C ALA A 404 -9.49 -7.10 -23.25
N VAL A 405 -8.60 -8.10 -23.32
CA VAL A 405 -8.76 -9.29 -24.14
C VAL A 405 -9.97 -10.13 -23.73
N PHE A 406 -10.11 -10.39 -22.43
CA PHE A 406 -11.25 -11.16 -21.90
C PHE A 406 -12.55 -10.35 -21.84
N ARG A 407 -12.48 -9.02 -22.05
CA ARG A 407 -13.62 -8.10 -21.97
C ARG A 407 -14.34 -8.22 -20.62
N THR A 408 -13.55 -8.34 -19.55
CA THR A 408 -14.04 -8.51 -18.17
C THR A 408 -13.58 -7.37 -17.28
N PRO A 409 -14.28 -7.11 -16.16
CA PRO A 409 -13.76 -6.26 -15.09
C PRO A 409 -12.36 -6.70 -14.63
N MET A 410 -11.51 -5.72 -14.30
CA MET A 410 -10.13 -5.95 -13.87
C MET A 410 -10.01 -6.93 -12.68
N SER A 411 -11.01 -6.98 -11.78
CA SER A 411 -11.04 -7.94 -10.67
C SER A 411 -11.13 -9.40 -11.11
N ILE A 412 -11.87 -9.68 -12.20
CA ILE A 412 -11.94 -11.03 -12.78
C ILE A 412 -10.62 -11.36 -13.47
N ALA A 413 -10.15 -10.49 -14.36
CA ALA A 413 -8.87 -10.67 -15.05
C ALA A 413 -7.72 -10.90 -14.07
N LYS A 414 -7.67 -10.12 -12.97
CA LYS A 414 -6.70 -10.29 -11.88
C LYS A 414 -6.79 -11.66 -11.22
N THR A 415 -8.01 -12.15 -10.98
CA THR A 415 -8.19 -13.49 -10.40
C THR A 415 -7.69 -14.58 -11.35
N VAL A 416 -7.97 -14.47 -12.65
CA VAL A 416 -7.51 -15.45 -13.65
C VAL A 416 -5.99 -15.39 -13.80
N LEU A 417 -5.42 -14.20 -13.91
CA LEU A 417 -3.97 -13.99 -13.98
C LEU A 417 -3.27 -14.53 -12.72
N HIS A 418 -3.85 -14.28 -11.55
CA HIS A 418 -3.39 -14.83 -10.28
C HIS A 418 -3.47 -16.37 -10.21
N LYS A 419 -4.37 -17.00 -10.95
CA LYS A 419 -4.36 -18.47 -11.04
C LYS A 419 -3.33 -18.97 -12.04
N PHE A 420 -3.19 -18.27 -13.16
CA PHE A 420 -2.24 -18.58 -14.22
C PHE A 420 -0.79 -18.51 -13.74
N VAL A 421 -0.34 -17.36 -13.22
CA VAL A 421 1.04 -17.19 -12.72
C VAL A 421 1.32 -18.14 -11.56
N GLY A 422 0.33 -18.37 -10.70
CA GLY A 422 0.45 -19.32 -9.59
C GLY A 422 0.61 -20.76 -10.03
N TYR A 423 -0.02 -21.15 -11.14
CA TYR A 423 0.17 -22.46 -11.74
C TYR A 423 1.58 -22.58 -12.34
N LEU A 424 1.99 -21.58 -13.12
CA LEU A 424 3.33 -21.53 -13.71
C LEU A 424 4.42 -21.64 -12.64
N GLU A 425 4.33 -20.85 -11.57
CA GLU A 425 5.30 -20.83 -10.48
C GLU A 425 5.37 -22.18 -9.74
N ALA A 426 4.21 -22.79 -9.44
CA ALA A 426 4.14 -24.06 -8.75
C ALA A 426 4.74 -25.19 -9.62
N GLN A 427 4.36 -25.26 -10.89
CA GLN A 427 4.90 -26.27 -11.81
C GLN A 427 6.38 -26.05 -12.11
N ALA A 428 6.83 -24.81 -12.30
CA ALA A 428 8.24 -24.50 -12.50
C ALA A 428 9.07 -24.90 -11.27
N SER A 429 8.54 -24.71 -10.06
CA SER A 429 9.20 -25.17 -8.84
C SER A 429 9.37 -26.68 -8.83
N GLU A 430 8.32 -27.43 -9.16
CA GLU A 430 8.33 -28.89 -9.12
C GLU A 430 9.12 -29.53 -10.27
N LEU A 431 8.96 -29.04 -11.49
CA LEU A 431 9.44 -29.69 -12.72
C LEU A 431 10.73 -29.08 -13.28
N ILE A 432 11.11 -27.87 -12.85
CA ILE A 432 12.34 -27.20 -13.30
C ILE A 432 13.34 -27.06 -12.14
N TRP A 433 12.90 -26.47 -11.03
CA TRP A 433 13.79 -26.21 -9.89
C TRP A 433 14.22 -27.50 -9.18
N LYS A 434 13.29 -28.39 -8.80
CA LYS A 434 13.67 -29.64 -8.11
C LYS A 434 14.60 -30.53 -8.94
N PRO A 435 14.34 -30.80 -10.23
CA PRO A 435 15.24 -31.63 -11.03
C PRO A 435 16.63 -31.00 -11.19
N ARG A 436 16.72 -29.67 -11.27
CA ARG A 436 18.00 -28.95 -11.24
C ARG A 436 18.75 -29.16 -9.93
N CYS A 437 18.05 -29.06 -8.80
CA CYS A 437 18.64 -29.31 -7.49
C CYS A 437 19.13 -30.76 -7.38
N SER A 438 18.34 -31.73 -7.84
CA SER A 438 18.73 -33.15 -7.86
C SER A 438 19.99 -33.40 -8.69
N ALA A 439 20.08 -32.82 -9.90
CA ALA A 439 21.26 -32.94 -10.76
C ALA A 439 22.51 -32.32 -10.09
N THR A 440 22.34 -31.18 -9.43
CA THR A 440 23.43 -30.52 -8.68
C THR A 440 23.87 -31.37 -7.49
N ILE A 441 22.94 -31.94 -6.73
CA ILE A 441 23.24 -32.81 -5.59
C ILE A 441 23.95 -34.09 -6.04
N ALA A 442 23.51 -34.73 -7.12
CA ALA A 442 24.15 -35.92 -7.67
C ALA A 442 25.61 -35.62 -8.10
N TRP A 443 25.83 -34.45 -8.71
CA TRP A 443 27.18 -33.99 -9.00
C TRP A 443 28.00 -33.70 -7.73
N GLU A 444 27.43 -33.03 -6.73
CA GLU A 444 28.11 -32.78 -5.44
C GLU A 444 28.55 -34.10 -4.79
N GLN A 445 27.69 -35.10 -4.79
CA GLN A 445 28.00 -36.44 -4.27
C GLN A 445 29.13 -37.11 -5.04
N SER A 446 29.18 -37.00 -6.37
CA SER A 446 30.26 -37.56 -7.19
C SER A 446 31.61 -36.87 -6.95
N GLN A 447 31.59 -35.62 -6.51
CA GLN A 447 32.78 -34.85 -6.11
C GLN A 447 33.14 -35.01 -4.62
N GLY A 448 32.38 -35.80 -3.85
CA GLY A 448 32.60 -35.99 -2.42
C GLY A 448 32.28 -34.76 -1.57
N ILE A 449 31.46 -33.83 -2.07
CA ILE A 449 31.08 -32.59 -1.38
C ILE A 449 30.00 -32.90 -0.33
N SER A 450 30.32 -32.73 0.95
CA SER A 450 29.37 -32.98 2.05
C SER A 450 28.60 -31.72 2.48
N ALA A 451 27.49 -31.92 3.21
CA ALA A 451 26.75 -30.83 3.85
C ALA A 451 27.60 -30.01 4.85
N LYS A 452 28.61 -30.64 5.45
CA LYS A 452 29.56 -29.98 6.36
C LYS A 452 30.53 -29.08 5.58
N ASP A 453 31.02 -29.54 4.43
CA ASP A 453 31.90 -28.73 3.57
C ASP A 453 31.18 -27.49 3.09
N LYS A 454 29.91 -27.67 2.76
CA LYS A 454 28.96 -26.61 2.45
C LYS A 454 28.79 -25.64 3.62
N THR A 455 28.39 -26.06 4.82
CA THR A 455 28.13 -25.11 5.93
C THR A 455 29.37 -24.49 6.58
N SER A 456 30.57 -25.06 6.40
CA SER A 456 31.81 -24.56 7.01
C SER A 456 32.12 -23.08 6.68
N LYS A 457 32.79 -22.36 7.58
CA LYS A 457 33.25 -20.99 7.30
C LYS A 457 34.35 -21.02 6.24
N TYR A 458 34.14 -20.32 5.12
CA TYR A 458 35.16 -20.18 4.09
C TYR A 458 36.10 -19.02 4.43
N THR A 459 37.41 -19.31 4.46
CA THR A 459 38.47 -18.35 4.82
C THR A 459 39.36 -17.95 3.64
N GLY A 460 39.15 -18.54 2.46
CA GLY A 460 39.92 -18.23 1.26
C GLY A 460 39.43 -17.01 0.48
N PRO A 461 40.11 -16.66 -0.62
CA PRO A 461 39.67 -15.60 -1.52
C PRO A 461 38.36 -15.99 -2.21
N ARG A 462 37.37 -15.10 -2.19
CA ARG A 462 36.08 -15.32 -2.87
C ARG A 462 36.24 -15.18 -4.39
N GLY A 463 35.35 -15.85 -5.13
CA GLY A 463 35.32 -15.79 -6.59
C GLY A 463 34.71 -14.50 -7.13
N ASP A 464 34.59 -14.40 -8.46
CA ASP A 464 34.00 -13.25 -9.13
C ASP A 464 32.50 -13.12 -8.83
N TRP A 465 32.08 -11.90 -8.46
CA TRP A 465 30.70 -11.53 -8.13
C TRP A 465 30.06 -10.63 -9.20
N SER A 466 30.81 -10.22 -10.22
CA SER A 466 30.34 -9.32 -11.29
C SER A 466 29.09 -9.84 -12.00
N GLN A 467 28.95 -11.16 -12.08
CA GLN A 467 27.86 -11.86 -12.77
C GLN A 467 26.71 -12.26 -11.84
N GLY A 468 26.88 -12.23 -10.51
CA GLY A 468 25.87 -12.64 -9.52
C GLY A 468 24.95 -11.50 -9.07
N TYR A 469 23.85 -11.83 -8.38
CA TYR A 469 22.88 -10.85 -7.85
C TYR A 469 23.38 -10.14 -6.57
N GLY A 470 24.66 -10.26 -6.20
CA GLY A 470 25.27 -9.56 -5.05
C GLY A 470 24.80 -10.03 -3.66
N TYR A 471 25.45 -9.51 -2.61
CA TYR A 471 25.08 -9.77 -1.21
C TYR A 471 24.16 -8.69 -0.62
N ILE A 472 23.51 -9.00 0.51
CA ILE A 472 23.04 -7.99 1.46
C ILE A 472 24.29 -7.33 2.05
N THR A 473 24.61 -6.11 1.62
CA THR A 473 25.53 -5.26 2.39
C THR A 473 24.86 -4.96 3.73
N HIS A 474 25.64 -4.80 4.79
CA HIS A 474 25.14 -4.64 6.17
C HIS A 474 24.12 -3.49 6.34
N ASP A 475 24.10 -2.56 5.38
CA ASP A 475 23.15 -1.44 5.30
C ASP A 475 21.77 -1.83 4.74
N GLY A 476 21.61 -3.08 4.30
CA GLY A 476 20.37 -3.69 3.82
C GLY A 476 19.57 -4.38 4.94
N PHE A 477 19.21 -3.60 5.97
CA PHE A 477 18.26 -3.90 7.06
C PHE A 477 18.49 -5.12 7.96
N SER A 478 18.81 -4.82 9.21
CA SER A 478 18.40 -5.59 10.40
C SER A 478 17.13 -4.94 10.97
N THR A 479 16.01 -5.67 11.03
CA THR A 479 14.78 -5.21 11.68
C THR A 479 14.79 -5.54 13.16
N ILE A 480 14.19 -4.64 13.94
CA ILE A 480 13.67 -4.79 15.30
C ILE A 480 13.57 -6.27 15.75
N VAL A 481 14.57 -6.70 16.51
CA VAL A 481 14.45 -7.62 17.65
C VAL A 481 15.35 -7.01 18.73
N ALA A 482 14.90 -7.10 19.98
CA ALA A 482 15.53 -6.56 21.16
C ALA A 482 17.07 -6.64 21.15
N GLN A 483 17.71 -5.65 21.79
CA GLN A 483 19.08 -5.75 22.25
C GLN A 483 19.29 -7.09 22.96
N SER A 484 19.85 -8.06 22.24
CA SER A 484 20.66 -9.10 22.83
C SER A 484 21.88 -9.26 21.95
N GLN A 485 23.03 -9.19 22.61
CA GLN A 485 24.33 -9.43 22.01
C GLN A 485 24.32 -10.84 21.41
N VAL A 486 24.13 -10.94 20.09
CA VAL A 486 24.36 -12.17 19.35
C VAL A 486 25.48 -11.89 18.37
N LEU A 487 26.66 -12.41 18.73
CA LEU A 487 27.86 -12.47 17.92
C LEU A 487 27.56 -12.94 16.49
N ASP A 488 28.10 -12.19 15.52
CA ASP A 488 28.66 -12.63 14.24
C ASP A 488 28.13 -13.98 13.71
N ARG A 489 26.81 -14.05 13.43
CA ARG A 489 26.22 -15.12 12.64
C ARG A 489 25.88 -14.55 11.27
N THR A 490 26.84 -14.69 10.35
CA THR A 490 26.55 -14.71 8.92
C THR A 490 25.35 -15.63 8.71
N ALA A 491 24.28 -15.12 8.11
CA ALA A 491 23.15 -15.95 7.69
C ALA A 491 23.70 -17.06 6.77
N THR A 492 23.91 -18.24 7.33
CA THR A 492 24.27 -19.45 6.60
C THR A 492 23.05 -19.76 5.75
N GLY A 493 23.10 -19.34 4.49
CA GLY A 493 22.09 -19.69 3.51
C GLY A 493 21.97 -21.21 3.49
N GLY A 494 20.77 -21.70 3.82
CA GLY A 494 20.42 -23.10 3.67
C GLY A 494 20.82 -23.57 2.28
N TRP A 495 21.70 -24.55 2.26
CA TRP A 495 22.18 -25.23 1.07
C TRP A 495 21.01 -26.02 0.46
N CYS A 496 21.11 -26.44 -0.81
CA CYS A 496 20.11 -27.30 -1.45
C CYS A 496 19.69 -28.54 -0.63
N THR A 497 20.47 -28.92 0.39
CA THR A 497 20.18 -30.02 1.33
C THR A 497 19.14 -29.70 2.41
N GLU A 498 18.89 -28.42 2.75
CA GLU A 498 17.83 -28.07 3.72
C GLU A 498 16.48 -27.79 3.03
N GLU A 499 16.46 -27.60 1.71
CA GLU A 499 15.23 -27.31 0.95
C GLU A 499 14.38 -28.56 0.64
N PHE A 500 14.92 -29.76 0.89
CA PHE A 500 14.19 -31.02 0.79
C PHE A 500 14.52 -31.82 2.03
N GLY A 501 13.55 -32.02 2.93
CA GLY A 501 13.70 -32.91 4.08
C GLY A 501 13.95 -34.35 3.63
N LEU A 502 15.22 -34.65 3.34
CA LEU A 502 15.83 -35.96 3.23
C LEU A 502 17.02 -36.01 4.20
#